data_AF-A0A953GHB3-F1
#
_entry.id   AF-A0A953GHB3-F1
#
_cell.length_a   1.000
_cell.length_b   1.000
_cell.length_c   1.000
_cell.angle_alpha   90.00
_cell.angle_beta   90.00
_cell.angle_gamma   90.00
#
_symmetry.space_group_name_H-M   'P 1'
#
loop_
_entity.id
_entity.type
_entity.pdbx_description
1 polymer ?
#
loop_
_entity_poly.entity_id
_entity_poly.type
_entity_poly.pdbx_seq_one_letter_code
_entity_poly.pdbx_strand_id
1 'polypeptide(L)'
;MLKWHSLCCILIMQINIQEINRKHLLNSDVVYRVNYGLCSRLVNFKNGIIYLEVMFTGKWTKNYDQTTEELARCWRDSNKELASALGCKVYIIDARKHNYKKDLYLHSKVASYDAKKGMLFYDQILN
;
A
#
# COMPACT_ATOMS: atom_id res chain seq x y z
N MET A 1 -6.72 28.65 -39.89
CA MET A 1 -7.65 28.74 -38.75
C MET A 1 -7.30 27.60 -37.79
N LEU A 2 -6.78 27.91 -36.60
CA LEU A 2 -6.10 26.95 -35.72
C LEU A 2 -7.08 26.04 -34.95
N LYS A 3 -6.61 24.80 -34.77
CA LYS A 3 -7.21 23.57 -34.25
C LYS A 3 -7.87 23.68 -32.87
N TRP A 4 -9.05 23.07 -32.72
CA TRP A 4 -9.71 22.79 -31.43
C TRP A 4 -9.90 21.28 -31.14
N HIS A 5 -9.05 20.42 -31.70
CA HIS A 5 -9.21 18.95 -31.58
C HIS A 5 -8.21 18.25 -30.62
N SER A 6 -7.53 18.94 -29.70
CA SER A 6 -6.34 18.33 -29.06
C SER A 6 -6.15 18.43 -27.54
N LEU A 7 -7.14 18.74 -26.70
CA LEU A 7 -6.83 18.94 -25.26
C LEU A 7 -7.79 18.37 -24.21
N CYS A 8 -8.70 17.45 -24.53
CA CYS A 8 -9.57 16.86 -23.50
C CYS A 8 -9.62 15.32 -23.51
N CYS A 9 -8.53 14.68 -23.92
CA CYS A 9 -8.30 13.25 -23.70
C CYS A 9 -7.20 13.05 -22.64
N ILE A 10 -7.29 13.73 -21.50
CA ILE A 10 -6.66 13.20 -20.28
C ILE A 10 -7.50 11.98 -19.91
N LEU A 11 -7.18 10.85 -20.55
CA LEU A 11 -7.59 9.54 -20.12
C LEU A 11 -7.17 9.42 -18.65
N ILE A 12 -8.13 9.60 -17.75
CA ILE A 12 -7.97 9.13 -16.37
C ILE A 12 -7.86 7.61 -16.51
N MET A 13 -6.63 7.10 -16.62
CA MET A 13 -6.36 5.68 -16.49
C MET A 13 -6.83 5.29 -15.10
N GLN A 14 -8.05 4.75 -15.01
CA GLN A 14 -8.61 4.32 -13.75
C GLN A 14 -7.84 3.09 -13.30
N ILE A 15 -6.98 3.26 -12.30
CA ILE A 15 -6.20 2.15 -11.74
C ILE A 15 -7.14 1.14 -11.09
N ASN A 16 -7.03 -0.12 -11.50
CA ASN A 16 -7.77 -1.23 -10.92
C ASN A 16 -7.03 -1.77 -9.69
N ILE A 17 -7.37 -1.22 -8.53
CA ILE A 17 -6.74 -1.56 -7.23
C ILE A 17 -6.89 -3.06 -6.90
N GLN A 18 -8.02 -3.67 -7.24
CA GLN A 18 -8.29 -5.08 -6.97
C GLN A 18 -7.32 -5.97 -7.74
N GLU A 19 -7.09 -5.66 -9.02
CA GLU A 19 -6.16 -6.41 -9.86
C GLU A 19 -4.72 -6.25 -9.41
N ILE A 20 -4.30 -5.03 -9.02
CA ILE A 20 -2.95 -4.79 -8.47
C ILE A 20 -2.75 -5.58 -7.17
N ASN A 21 -3.73 -5.55 -6.25
CA ASN A 21 -3.66 -6.34 -5.01
C ASN A 21 -3.54 -7.85 -5.30
N ARG A 22 -4.30 -8.35 -6.28
CA ARG A 22 -4.26 -9.77 -6.68
C ARG A 22 -2.86 -10.15 -7.20
N LYS A 23 -2.30 -9.35 -8.11
CA LYS A 23 -0.96 -9.55 -8.66
C LYS A 23 0.12 -9.49 -7.57
N HIS A 24 0.08 -8.47 -6.73
CA HIS A 24 1.07 -8.28 -5.67
C HIS A 24 1.03 -9.40 -4.63
N LEU A 25 -0.17 -9.90 -4.30
CA LEU A 25 -0.31 -11.06 -3.43
C LEU A 25 0.42 -12.28 -3.99
N LEU A 26 0.13 -12.64 -5.25
CA LEU A 26 0.70 -13.82 -5.90
C LEU A 26 2.22 -13.72 -6.09
N ASN A 27 2.74 -12.52 -6.37
CA ASN A 27 4.13 -12.33 -6.75
C ASN A 27 5.06 -11.98 -5.58
N SER A 28 4.55 -11.41 -4.48
CA SER A 28 5.40 -10.79 -3.46
C SER A 28 4.90 -10.97 -2.02
N ASP A 29 3.60 -10.85 -1.75
CA ASP A 29 3.06 -10.84 -0.38
C ASP A 29 2.86 -12.25 0.23
N VAL A 30 2.81 -13.33 -0.58
CA VAL A 30 2.60 -14.71 -0.06
C VAL A 30 3.66 -15.11 0.96
N VAL A 31 4.93 -14.81 0.70
CA VAL A 31 6.04 -15.14 1.60
C VAL A 31 5.89 -14.41 2.94
N TYR A 32 5.65 -13.09 2.90
CA TYR A 32 5.40 -12.28 4.10
C TYR A 32 4.19 -12.77 4.89
N ARG A 33 3.11 -13.10 4.19
CA ARG A 33 1.85 -13.51 4.80
C ARG A 33 1.92 -14.88 5.47
N VAL A 34 2.43 -15.89 4.76
CA VAL A 34 2.43 -17.29 5.23
C VAL A 34 3.53 -17.53 6.25
N ASN A 35 4.75 -17.08 5.95
CA ASN A 35 5.92 -17.42 6.76
C ASN A 35 6.07 -16.47 7.94
N TYR A 36 5.75 -15.19 7.72
CA TYR A 36 6.11 -14.13 8.66
C TYR A 36 4.92 -13.44 9.31
N GLY A 37 3.69 -13.76 8.89
CA GLY A 37 2.48 -13.18 9.49
C GLY A 37 2.36 -11.68 9.26
N LEU A 38 2.90 -11.17 8.16
CA LEU A 38 2.80 -9.77 7.76
C LEU A 38 1.95 -9.69 6.50
N CYS A 39 0.88 -8.89 6.54
CA CYS A 39 -0.02 -8.73 5.41
C CYS A 39 -0.05 -7.28 4.97
N SER A 40 -0.01 -7.03 3.67
CA SER A 40 -0.16 -5.68 3.13
C SER A 40 -1.26 -5.61 2.06
N ARG A 41 -1.86 -4.43 1.89
CA ARG A 41 -2.91 -4.19 0.90
C ARG A 41 -2.88 -2.75 0.41
N LEU A 42 -2.96 -2.55 -0.91
CA LEU A 42 -3.24 -1.27 -1.52
C LEU A 42 -4.72 -0.90 -1.29
N VAL A 43 -4.94 0.18 -0.56
CA VAL A 43 -6.27 0.75 -0.30
C VAL A 43 -6.65 1.76 -1.37
N ASN A 44 -5.69 2.59 -1.78
CA ASN A 44 -5.92 3.65 -2.75
C ASN A 44 -4.61 4.07 -3.43
N PHE A 45 -4.72 4.64 -4.62
CA PHE A 45 -3.65 5.36 -5.28
C PHE A 45 -4.22 6.61 -5.94
N LYS A 46 -3.85 7.78 -5.42
CA LYS A 46 -4.34 9.08 -5.91
C LYS A 46 -3.29 10.17 -5.77
N ASN A 47 -3.21 11.05 -6.75
CA ASN A 47 -2.25 12.17 -6.79
C ASN A 47 -0.80 11.72 -6.58
N GLY A 48 -0.42 10.58 -7.15
CA GLY A 48 0.91 9.99 -6.95
C GLY A 48 1.18 9.45 -5.54
N ILE A 49 0.15 9.35 -4.68
CA ILE A 49 0.30 8.84 -3.31
C ILE A 49 -0.31 7.45 -3.20
N ILE A 50 0.50 6.50 -2.74
CA ILE A 50 0.09 5.15 -2.35
C ILE A 50 -0.54 5.21 -0.95
N TYR A 51 -1.65 4.50 -0.76
CA TYR A 51 -2.27 4.30 0.55
C TYR A 51 -2.26 2.81 0.85
N LEU A 52 -1.45 2.40 1.81
CA LEU A 52 -1.31 1.00 2.22
C LEU A 52 -1.96 0.73 3.57
N GLU A 53 -2.59 -0.42 3.69
CA GLU A 53 -2.90 -1.08 4.95
C GLU A 53 -1.84 -2.15 5.21
N VAL A 54 -1.34 -2.19 6.44
CA VAL A 54 -0.38 -3.21 6.89
C VAL A 54 -0.87 -3.82 8.19
N MET A 55 -1.04 -5.13 8.19
CA MET A 55 -1.41 -5.90 9.37
C MET A 55 -0.23 -6.72 9.88
N PHE A 56 0.13 -6.46 11.14
CA PHE A 56 1.10 -7.22 11.89
C PHE A 56 0.39 -8.35 12.65
N THR A 57 0.83 -9.59 12.45
CA THR A 57 0.40 -10.74 13.25
C THR A 57 1.60 -11.36 13.97
N GLY A 58 1.37 -12.32 14.87
CA GLY A 58 2.32 -12.71 15.92
C GLY A 58 3.71 -13.19 15.51
N LYS A 59 3.96 -13.50 14.23
CA LYS A 59 5.27 -13.98 13.76
C LYS A 59 6.25 -12.86 13.38
N TRP A 60 5.78 -11.62 13.18
CA TRP A 60 6.63 -10.51 12.72
C TRP A 60 7.20 -9.70 13.89
N THR A 61 8.53 -9.67 14.00
CA THR A 61 9.24 -9.06 15.13
C THR A 61 9.82 -7.68 14.83
N LYS A 62 9.94 -7.28 13.55
CA LYS A 62 10.47 -5.95 13.20
C LYS A 62 9.51 -4.84 13.67
N ASN A 63 10.08 -3.66 13.93
CA ASN A 63 9.31 -2.48 14.33
C ASN A 63 8.51 -1.89 13.15
N TYR A 64 7.59 -0.97 13.45
CA TYR A 64 6.74 -0.35 12.44
C TYR A 64 7.54 0.42 11.38
N ASP A 65 8.57 1.15 11.78
CA ASP A 65 9.31 2.02 10.87
C ASP A 65 10.02 1.23 9.78
N GLN A 66 10.84 0.26 10.18
CA GLN A 66 11.57 -0.60 9.23
C GLN A 66 10.60 -1.35 8.31
N THR A 67 9.52 -1.88 8.88
CA THR A 67 8.54 -2.68 8.13
C THR A 67 7.77 -1.84 7.12
N THR A 68 7.30 -0.66 7.53
CA THR A 68 6.51 0.21 6.65
C THR A 68 7.35 0.77 5.51
N GLU A 69 8.63 1.06 5.75
CA GLU A 69 9.57 1.47 4.70
C GLU A 69 9.86 0.35 3.70
N GLU A 70 10.16 -0.85 4.20
CA GLU A 70 10.40 -2.05 3.38
C GLU A 70 9.18 -2.36 2.49
N LEU A 71 7.98 -2.38 3.07
CA LEU A 71 6.75 -2.63 2.33
C LEU A 71 6.44 -1.50 1.34
N ALA A 72 6.60 -0.23 1.72
CA ALA A 72 6.37 0.88 0.80
C ALA A 72 7.25 0.76 -0.45
N ARG A 73 8.53 0.39 -0.29
CA ARG A 73 9.47 0.17 -1.40
C ARG A 73 9.05 -1.02 -2.24
N CYS A 74 8.76 -2.13 -1.59
CA CYS A 74 8.27 -3.33 -2.27
C CYS A 74 7.04 -3.04 -3.14
N TRP A 75 6.04 -2.31 -2.62
CA TRP A 75 4.85 -1.95 -3.38
C TRP A 75 5.13 -1.05 -4.58
N ARG A 76 5.97 -0.02 -4.41
CA ARG A 76 6.34 0.89 -5.51
C ARG A 76 7.14 0.17 -6.60
N ASP A 77 8.11 -0.65 -6.20
CA ASP A 77 9.12 -1.19 -7.12
C ASP A 77 8.63 -2.47 -7.83
N SER A 78 7.70 -3.23 -7.21
CA SER A 78 7.14 -4.47 -7.80
C SER A 78 5.89 -4.28 -8.66
N ASN A 79 5.23 -3.11 -8.58
CA ASN A 79 4.00 -2.82 -9.32
C ASN A 79 4.24 -1.66 -10.30
N LYS A 80 4.20 -1.94 -11.61
CA LYS A 80 4.45 -0.94 -12.67
C LYS A 80 3.49 0.25 -12.58
N GLU A 81 2.25 -0.02 -12.18
CA GLU A 81 1.19 0.97 -11.99
C GLU A 81 1.49 1.97 -10.86
N LEU A 82 2.38 1.61 -9.92
CA LEU A 82 2.75 2.42 -8.76
C LEU A 82 4.16 3.00 -8.85
N ALA A 83 4.92 2.69 -9.90
CA ALA A 83 6.33 3.06 -10.03
C ALA A 83 6.56 4.59 -9.98
N SER A 84 5.60 5.38 -10.45
CA SER A 84 5.65 6.86 -10.42
C SER A 84 5.14 7.48 -9.12
N ALA A 85 4.90 6.68 -8.07
CA ALA A 85 4.46 7.19 -6.78
C ALA A 85 5.48 8.14 -6.16
N LEU A 86 5.02 9.33 -5.79
CA LEU A 86 5.79 10.36 -5.08
C LEU A 86 5.86 10.08 -3.59
N GLY A 87 4.90 9.32 -3.06
CA GLY A 87 4.99 8.85 -1.70
C GLY A 87 3.93 7.84 -1.29
N CYS A 88 4.00 7.43 -0.03
CA CYS A 88 3.20 6.35 0.52
C CYS A 88 2.75 6.69 1.95
N LYS A 89 1.47 6.56 2.23
CA LYS A 89 0.89 6.63 3.57
C LYS A 89 0.52 5.23 4.02
N VAL A 90 0.90 4.86 5.23
CA VAL A 90 0.68 3.51 5.74
C VAL A 90 -0.21 3.54 6.97
N TYR A 91 -1.26 2.74 6.94
CA TYR A 91 -2.19 2.52 8.05
C TYR A 91 -1.91 1.17 8.68
N ILE A 92 -1.67 1.15 9.99
CA ILE A 92 -1.16 -0.02 10.70
C ILE A 92 -2.26 -0.63 11.56
N ILE A 93 -2.39 -1.95 11.45
CA ILE A 93 -3.25 -2.79 12.29
C ILE A 93 -2.32 -3.78 13.01
N ASP A 94 -2.28 -3.72 14.33
CA ASP A 94 -1.43 -4.59 15.14
C ASP A 94 -2.27 -5.63 15.88
N ALA A 95 -2.30 -6.83 15.29
CA ALA A 95 -2.96 -8.00 15.84
C ALA A 95 -2.01 -8.88 16.68
N ARG A 96 -0.75 -8.49 16.92
CA ARG A 96 0.21 -9.30 17.68
C ARG A 96 -0.23 -9.57 19.12
N LYS A 97 -0.82 -8.57 19.78
CA LYS A 97 -1.38 -8.68 21.14
C LYS A 97 -2.84 -9.14 21.15
N HIS A 98 -3.54 -8.94 20.04
CA HIS A 98 -4.99 -9.03 19.94
C HIS A 98 -5.38 -9.74 18.64
N ASN A 99 -5.27 -11.07 18.64
CA ASN A 99 -5.50 -11.89 17.45
C ASN A 99 -6.89 -11.69 16.82
N TYR A 100 -7.91 -11.38 17.64
CA TYR A 100 -9.28 -11.11 17.17
C TYR A 100 -9.36 -9.97 16.15
N LYS A 101 -8.40 -9.04 16.12
CA LYS A 101 -8.36 -7.95 15.14
C LYS A 101 -8.21 -8.46 13.71
N LYS A 102 -7.53 -9.60 13.53
CA LYS A 102 -7.43 -10.27 12.24
C LYS A 102 -8.81 -10.74 11.77
N ASP A 103 -9.55 -11.40 12.65
CA ASP A 103 -10.89 -11.90 12.33
C ASP A 103 -11.85 -10.73 12.06
N LEU A 104 -11.80 -9.68 12.89
CA LEU A 104 -12.62 -8.48 12.70
C LEU A 104 -12.36 -7.82 11.34
N TYR A 105 -11.08 -7.69 10.95
CA TYR A 105 -10.69 -7.13 9.66
C TYR A 105 -11.25 -7.93 8.48
N LEU A 106 -11.24 -9.27 8.56
CA LEU A 106 -11.75 -10.14 7.51
C LEU A 106 -13.28 -10.02 7.34
N HIS A 107 -14.03 -9.85 8.43
CA HIS A 107 -15.49 -9.83 8.40
C HIS A 107 -16.11 -8.44 8.19
N SER A 108 -15.47 -7.39 8.70
CA SER A 108 -16.10 -6.05 8.81
C SER A 108 -15.26 -4.91 8.24
N LYS A 109 -14.10 -5.20 7.66
CA LYS A 109 -13.05 -4.20 7.33
C LYS A 109 -12.54 -3.49 8.58
N VAL A 110 -11.63 -2.54 8.41
CA VAL A 110 -10.97 -1.85 9.53
C VAL A 110 -11.95 -0.90 10.23
N ALA A 111 -12.21 -1.15 11.52
CA ALA A 111 -12.92 -0.20 12.38
C ALA A 111 -12.02 0.97 12.85
N SER A 112 -10.75 0.68 13.16
CA SER A 112 -9.74 1.68 13.53
C SER A 112 -8.32 1.16 13.27
N TYR A 113 -7.37 2.09 13.13
CA TYR A 113 -5.95 1.77 12.99
C TYR A 113 -5.23 2.00 14.30
N ASP A 114 -4.28 1.12 14.62
CA ASP A 114 -3.44 1.23 15.81
C ASP A 114 -2.39 2.33 15.67
N ALA A 115 -1.88 2.51 14.46
CA ALA A 115 -0.92 3.56 14.14
C ALA A 115 -1.03 3.97 12.67
N LYS A 116 -0.38 5.09 12.34
CA LYS A 116 -0.24 5.58 10.98
C LYS A 116 1.19 6.06 10.77
N LYS A 117 1.79 5.67 9.66
CA LYS A 117 3.05 6.26 9.20
C LYS A 117 2.70 7.32 8.15
N GLY A 118 3.19 8.54 8.40
CA GLY A 118 3.10 9.66 7.45
C GLY A 118 3.87 9.38 6.16
N MET A 119 3.94 10.38 5.29
CA MET A 119 4.53 10.29 3.95
C MET A 119 5.90 9.60 3.94
N LEU A 120 5.92 8.36 3.46
CA LEU A 120 7.11 7.62 3.08
C LEU A 120 7.45 7.96 1.62
N PHE A 121 8.75 8.05 1.35
CA PHE A 121 9.40 8.64 0.17
C PHE A 121 9.40 10.16 0.11
N TYR A 122 10.59 10.71 0.32
CA TYR A 122 11.08 11.96 -0.25
C TYR A 122 12.61 11.91 -0.21
N ASP A 123 13.25 11.58 -1.32
CA ASP A 123 14.69 11.78 -1.51
C ASP A 123 14.87 12.65 -2.77
N GLN A 124 15.18 13.94 -2.54
CA GLN A 124 15.74 14.91 -3.50
C GLN A 124 14.93 15.31 -4.77
N ILE A 125 13.67 15.76 -4.66
CA ILE A 125 12.96 16.42 -5.80
C ILE A 125 13.13 17.97 -5.80
N LEU A 126 13.94 18.53 -4.90
CA LEU A 126 14.22 19.98 -4.83
C LEU A 126 15.71 20.32 -4.99
N ASN A 127 16.41 19.62 -5.89
CA ASN A 127 17.74 20.04 -6.36
C ASN A 127 17.67 20.44 -7.83
#